data_AF-A0A7I8BJD5-F1
#
_entry.id   AF-A0A7I8BJD5-F1
#
_cell.length_a   1.000
_cell.length_b   1.000
_cell.length_c   1.000
_cell.angle_alpha   90.00
_cell.angle_beta   90.00
_cell.angle_gamma   90.00
#
_symmetry.space_group_name_H-M   'P 1'
#
loop_
_entity.id
_entity.type
_entity.pdbx_description
1 polymer ?
#
loop_
_entity_poly.entity_id
_entity_poly.type
_entity_poly.pdbx_seq_one_letter_code
_entity_poly.pdbx_strand_id
1 'polypeptide(L)'
;MSTQQTTTTKVTMKMAKVSSNDIEQTLSLCGLLESISKGYYPSTADSEADEPTFFDEDDPEHLRVFYDRVKAYLDTAPGGVFRVAFGFSILMSNNVVDPDLDHLELHPRIKAALEKADATQLVYPADITPELHRVLSLMCFQLASFAHIFRAAGAEIKTRAEDEQAYCLHWLIKLVLTHGEGWAEQAELEIAAIRAKLKESK
;
A
#
# COMPACT_ATOMS: atom_id res chain seq x y z
N MET A 1 15.33 9.08 -29.16
CA MET A 1 13.92 8.67 -29.40
C MET A 1 13.16 8.82 -28.10
N SER A 2 12.19 9.72 -28.11
CA SER A 2 11.23 9.98 -27.03
C SER A 2 10.32 8.77 -26.83
N THR A 3 10.09 8.31 -25.59
CA THR A 3 8.83 8.48 -24.85
C THR A 3 8.92 7.69 -23.55
N GLN A 4 8.76 8.36 -22.40
CA GLN A 4 8.02 7.75 -21.29
C GLN A 4 6.99 8.76 -20.80
N GLN A 5 5.75 8.29 -20.83
CA GLN A 5 4.52 9.01 -20.62
C GLN A 5 4.48 9.63 -19.22
N THR A 6 4.09 10.90 -19.17
CA THR A 6 3.45 11.50 -18.02
C THR A 6 2.16 10.74 -17.74
N THR A 7 2.21 9.72 -16.86
CA THR A 7 1.01 9.11 -16.29
C THR A 7 0.27 10.19 -15.53
N THR A 8 -0.75 10.74 -16.17
CA THR A 8 -1.54 11.84 -15.64
C THR A 8 -2.39 11.27 -14.51
N THR A 9 -2.04 11.61 -13.27
CA THR A 9 -2.78 11.29 -12.04
C THR A 9 -4.10 12.07 -11.99
N LYS A 10 -5.00 11.85 -12.95
CA LYS A 10 -6.23 12.63 -13.02
C LYS A 10 -7.31 11.95 -12.18
N VAL A 11 -7.51 12.45 -10.96
CA VAL A 11 -8.79 12.28 -10.26
C VAL A 11 -9.85 12.93 -11.15
N THR A 12 -10.73 12.13 -11.74
CA THR A 12 -11.68 12.56 -12.76
C THR A 12 -12.99 13.04 -12.16
N MET A 13 -13.37 12.52 -10.99
CA MET A 13 -14.63 12.84 -10.32
C MET A 13 -14.44 12.97 -8.81
N LYS A 14 -15.07 13.99 -8.21
CA LYS A 14 -15.01 14.28 -6.77
C LYS A 14 -16.41 14.27 -6.18
N MET A 15 -16.51 13.83 -4.92
CA MET A 15 -17.73 13.82 -4.12
C MET A 15 -17.40 14.29 -2.69
N ALA A 16 -18.40 14.85 -2.00
CA ALA A 16 -18.29 15.09 -0.56
C ALA A 16 -18.01 13.76 0.18
N LYS A 17 -17.07 13.81 1.13
CA LYS A 17 -16.71 12.63 1.93
C LYS A 17 -17.90 12.18 2.77
N VAL A 18 -18.11 10.86 2.82
CA VAL A 18 -19.06 10.22 3.72
C VAL A 18 -18.65 10.44 5.20
N SER A 19 -19.60 10.77 6.06
CA SER A 19 -19.36 10.90 7.51
C SER A 19 -19.48 9.54 8.22
N SER A 20 -18.98 9.42 9.45
CA SER A 20 -19.15 8.19 10.24
C SER A 20 -20.63 7.87 10.49
N ASN A 21 -21.44 8.89 10.81
CA ASN A 21 -22.88 8.73 10.98
C ASN A 21 -23.56 8.20 9.71
N ASP A 22 -23.16 8.67 8.52
CA ASP A 22 -23.70 8.14 7.27
C ASP A 22 -23.43 6.64 7.10
N ILE A 23 -22.20 6.20 7.45
CA ILE A 23 -21.81 4.80 7.37
C ILE A 23 -22.63 3.97 8.35
N GLU A 24 -22.69 4.38 9.62
CA GLU A 24 -23.40 3.66 10.68
C GLU A 24 -24.90 3.50 10.36
N GLN A 25 -25.57 4.57 9.96
CA GLN A 25 -27.01 4.52 9.61
C GLN A 25 -27.25 3.71 8.33
N THR A 26 -26.36 3.80 7.33
CA THR A 26 -26.48 3.00 6.11
C THR A 26 -26.29 1.51 6.38
N LEU A 27 -25.31 1.14 7.22
CA LEU A 27 -25.10 -0.26 7.61
C LEU A 27 -26.28 -0.81 8.44
N SER A 28 -26.83 0.00 9.33
CA SER A 28 -28.03 -0.36 10.10
C SER A 28 -29.24 -0.59 9.20
N LEU A 29 -29.42 0.29 8.21
CA LEU A 29 -30.44 0.11 7.17
C LEU A 29 -30.21 -1.17 6.35
N CYS A 30 -28.97 -1.48 5.94
CA CYS A 30 -28.66 -2.73 5.25
C CYS A 30 -29.03 -3.96 6.09
N GLY A 31 -28.72 -3.95 7.39
CA GLY A 31 -29.11 -5.02 8.31
C GLY A 31 -30.62 -5.18 8.42
N LEU A 32 -31.36 -4.07 8.52
CA LEU A 32 -32.82 -4.07 8.52
C LEU A 32 -33.40 -4.71 7.24
N LEU A 33 -32.88 -4.31 6.08
CA LEU A 33 -33.30 -4.83 4.78
C LEU A 33 -32.95 -6.32 4.62
N GLU A 34 -31.81 -6.76 5.16
CA GLU A 34 -31.42 -8.16 5.17
C GLU A 34 -32.35 -9.02 6.05
N SER A 35 -32.76 -8.51 7.22
CA SER A 35 -33.75 -9.17 8.08
C SER A 35 -35.07 -9.39 7.34
N ILE A 36 -35.59 -8.35 6.69
CA ILE A 36 -36.82 -8.43 5.88
C ILE A 36 -36.65 -9.42 4.72
N SER A 37 -35.53 -9.37 4.00
CA SER A 37 -35.23 -10.29 2.90
C SER A 37 -35.24 -11.77 3.34
N LYS A 38 -34.94 -12.05 4.61
CA LYS A 38 -34.98 -13.39 5.22
C LYS A 38 -36.32 -13.73 5.87
N GLY A 39 -37.32 -12.85 5.81
CA GLY A 39 -38.64 -13.02 6.42
C GLY A 39 -38.70 -12.70 7.92
N TYR A 40 -37.64 -12.13 8.49
CA TYR A 40 -37.65 -11.73 9.90
C TYR A 40 -38.30 -10.37 10.08
N TYR A 41 -38.94 -10.20 11.23
CA TYR A 41 -39.48 -8.91 11.63
C TYR A 41 -38.35 -7.86 11.67
N PRO A 42 -38.61 -6.58 11.30
CA PRO A 42 -37.58 -5.55 11.16
C PRO A 42 -37.04 -5.03 12.50
N SER A 43 -36.80 -5.87 13.50
CA SER A 43 -36.39 -5.47 14.86
C SER A 43 -35.06 -4.71 14.90
N THR A 44 -34.94 -3.79 15.85
CA THR A 44 -33.73 -3.01 16.14
C THR A 44 -33.16 -3.41 17.50
N ALA A 45 -31.99 -2.88 17.87
CA ALA A 45 -31.37 -3.18 19.17
C ALA A 45 -32.23 -2.71 20.37
N ASP A 46 -33.08 -1.71 20.15
CA ASP A 46 -33.99 -1.14 21.14
C ASP A 46 -35.42 -1.71 21.06
N SER A 47 -35.61 -2.79 20.28
CA SER A 47 -36.90 -3.45 20.13
C SER A 47 -37.38 -4.09 21.43
N GLU A 48 -38.68 -3.95 21.69
CA GLU A 48 -39.33 -4.54 22.86
C GLU A 48 -39.41 -6.07 22.73
N ALA A 49 -39.47 -6.75 23.88
CA ALA A 49 -39.45 -8.21 23.94
C ALA A 49 -40.71 -8.89 23.35
N ASP A 50 -41.76 -8.13 23.05
CA ASP A 50 -43.04 -8.59 22.51
C ASP A 50 -43.16 -8.42 20.99
N GLU A 51 -42.12 -7.96 20.30
CA GLU A 51 -42.15 -7.87 18.84
C GLU A 51 -42.27 -9.26 18.18
N PRO A 52 -43.03 -9.34 17.06
CA PRO A 52 -43.10 -10.56 16.26
C PRO A 52 -41.70 -11.04 15.84
N THR A 53 -41.53 -12.35 15.70
CA THR A 53 -40.27 -12.91 15.18
C THR A 53 -40.20 -12.84 13.66
N PHE A 54 -41.33 -13.02 12.98
CA PHE A 54 -41.41 -13.09 11.52
C PHE A 54 -42.21 -11.91 10.98
N PHE A 55 -41.80 -11.45 9.80
CA PHE A 55 -42.51 -10.41 9.07
C PHE A 55 -43.70 -11.02 8.32
N ASP A 56 -44.79 -10.27 8.26
CA ASP A 56 -46.00 -10.61 7.51
C ASP A 56 -46.24 -9.46 6.54
N GLU A 57 -46.12 -9.75 5.25
CA GLU A 57 -46.21 -8.76 4.18
C GLU A 57 -47.66 -8.31 3.93
N ASP A 58 -48.64 -9.10 4.39
CA ASP A 58 -50.06 -8.78 4.28
C ASP A 58 -50.59 -8.03 5.51
N ASP A 59 -49.79 -7.95 6.60
CA ASP A 59 -50.14 -7.20 7.81
C ASP A 59 -49.80 -5.70 7.67
N PRO A 60 -50.80 -4.80 7.67
CA PRO A 60 -50.57 -3.36 7.55
C PRO A 60 -49.75 -2.74 8.69
N GLU A 61 -49.78 -3.32 9.90
CA GLU A 61 -49.01 -2.84 11.04
C GLU A 61 -47.53 -3.18 10.86
N HIS A 62 -47.23 -4.39 10.40
CA HIS A 62 -45.86 -4.81 10.05
C HIS A 62 -45.27 -3.89 8.96
N LEU A 63 -46.04 -3.65 7.90
CA LEU A 63 -45.64 -2.74 6.82
C LEU A 63 -45.37 -1.31 7.32
N ARG A 64 -46.18 -0.81 8.25
CA ARG A 64 -46.00 0.52 8.86
C ARG A 64 -44.70 0.59 9.65
N VAL A 65 -44.43 -0.41 10.50
CA VAL A 65 -43.21 -0.46 11.32
C VAL A 65 -41.96 -0.52 10.43
N PHE A 66 -41.98 -1.34 9.38
CA PHE A 66 -40.88 -1.38 8.42
C PHE A 66 -40.63 0.00 7.79
N TYR A 67 -41.67 0.66 7.29
CA TYR A 67 -41.57 2.00 6.71
C TYR A 67 -41.00 3.01 7.71
N ASP A 68 -41.51 3.04 8.94
CA ASP A 68 -41.10 4.01 9.96
C ASP A 68 -39.63 3.82 10.33
N ARG A 69 -39.15 2.57 10.43
CA ARG A 69 -37.74 2.24 10.70
C ARG A 69 -36.81 2.62 9.54
N VAL A 70 -37.18 2.29 8.30
CA VAL A 70 -36.43 2.73 7.11
C VAL A 70 -36.34 4.25 7.07
N LYS A 71 -37.47 4.93 7.29
CA LYS A 71 -37.54 6.39 7.30
C LYS A 71 -36.67 6.99 8.39
N ALA A 72 -36.67 6.44 9.60
CA ALA A 72 -35.84 6.91 10.70
C ALA A 72 -34.35 6.90 10.32
N TYR A 73 -33.83 5.81 9.76
CA TYR A 73 -32.44 5.74 9.31
C TYR A 73 -32.10 6.78 8.23
N LEU A 74 -33.01 7.00 7.28
CA LEU A 74 -32.83 8.01 6.23
C LEU A 74 -32.86 9.45 6.77
N ASP A 75 -33.71 9.72 7.77
CA ASP A 75 -33.83 11.05 8.40
C ASP A 75 -32.64 11.35 9.32
N THR A 76 -32.07 10.34 10.00
CA THR A 76 -30.87 10.49 10.85
C THR A 76 -29.59 10.72 10.04
N ALA A 77 -29.52 10.21 8.81
CA ALA A 77 -28.40 10.45 7.89
C ALA A 77 -28.87 10.90 6.49
N PRO A 78 -29.32 12.16 6.33
CA PRO A 78 -29.84 12.64 5.05
C PRO A 78 -28.80 12.55 3.92
N GLY A 79 -29.13 11.76 2.90
CA GLY A 79 -28.24 11.48 1.77
C GLY A 79 -27.05 10.57 2.10
N GLY A 80 -27.02 9.95 3.28
CA GLY A 80 -25.96 9.04 3.71
C GLY A 80 -25.84 7.82 2.79
N VAL A 81 -26.97 7.16 2.50
CA VAL A 81 -27.02 6.01 1.57
C VAL A 81 -26.44 6.36 0.21
N PHE A 82 -26.79 7.54 -0.33
CA PHE A 82 -26.24 8.01 -1.59
C PHE A 82 -24.73 8.24 -1.50
N ARG A 83 -24.24 8.88 -0.43
CA ARG A 83 -22.80 9.10 -0.21
C ARG A 83 -22.03 7.78 -0.09
N VAL A 84 -22.58 6.77 0.57
CA VAL A 84 -21.95 5.45 0.68
C VAL A 84 -21.93 4.76 -0.67
N ALA A 85 -23.08 4.59 -1.32
CA ALA A 85 -23.21 3.83 -2.56
C ALA A 85 -22.50 4.52 -3.74
N PHE A 86 -22.77 5.81 -3.97
CA PHE A 86 -22.12 6.56 -5.03
C PHE A 86 -20.64 6.79 -4.71
N GLY A 87 -20.28 6.96 -3.43
CA GLY A 87 -18.88 7.04 -3.00
C GLY A 87 -18.06 5.84 -3.44
N PHE A 88 -18.61 4.62 -3.34
CA PHE A 88 -17.95 3.43 -3.86
C PHE A 88 -17.76 3.49 -5.39
N SER A 89 -18.79 3.91 -6.14
CA SER A 89 -18.68 4.14 -7.59
C SER A 89 -17.58 5.16 -7.96
N ILE A 90 -17.40 6.21 -7.15
CA ILE A 90 -16.30 7.16 -7.30
C ILE A 90 -14.93 6.50 -7.10
N LEU A 91 -14.79 5.61 -6.11
CA LEU A 91 -13.54 4.89 -5.86
C LEU A 91 -13.17 3.98 -7.05
N MET A 92 -14.15 3.26 -7.59
CA MET A 92 -13.98 2.44 -8.79
C MET A 92 -13.59 3.30 -10.00
N SER A 93 -14.30 4.40 -10.23
CA SER A 93 -14.09 5.29 -11.39
C SER A 93 -12.75 6.03 -11.35
N ASN A 94 -12.16 6.20 -10.16
CA ASN A 94 -10.83 6.81 -9.98
C ASN A 94 -9.69 5.78 -9.89
N ASN A 95 -9.96 4.50 -10.21
CA ASN A 95 -8.97 3.42 -10.16
C ASN A 95 -8.27 3.35 -8.79
N VAL A 96 -9.05 3.42 -7.72
CA VAL A 96 -8.57 3.20 -6.34
C VAL A 96 -8.57 1.70 -6.02
N VAL A 97 -9.64 1.01 -6.40
CA VAL A 97 -9.81 -0.44 -6.28
C VAL A 97 -9.50 -1.08 -7.64
N ASP A 98 -8.94 -2.29 -7.63
CA ASP A 98 -8.71 -3.08 -8.84
C ASP A 98 -10.04 -3.59 -9.43
N PRO A 99 -10.46 -3.15 -10.63
CA PRO A 99 -11.73 -3.57 -11.22
C PRO A 99 -11.69 -5.00 -11.80
N ASP A 100 -10.51 -5.59 -11.96
CA ASP A 100 -10.35 -6.91 -12.59
C ASP A 100 -10.42 -8.06 -11.58
N LEU A 101 -10.55 -7.75 -10.28
CA LEU A 101 -10.65 -8.72 -9.19
C LEU A 101 -12.09 -8.85 -8.66
N ASP A 102 -12.43 -10.03 -8.17
CA ASP A 102 -13.73 -10.36 -7.56
C ASP A 102 -13.85 -9.97 -6.08
N HIS A 103 -12.81 -9.37 -5.52
CA HIS A 103 -12.72 -8.89 -4.15
C HIS A 103 -12.09 -7.50 -4.10
N LEU A 104 -12.26 -6.82 -2.96
CA LEU A 104 -11.73 -5.47 -2.77
C LEU A 104 -10.23 -5.50 -2.52
N GLU A 105 -9.47 -4.96 -3.47
CA GLU A 105 -8.02 -4.86 -3.41
C GLU A 105 -7.55 -3.56 -4.06
N LEU A 106 -6.42 -3.00 -3.63
CA LEU A 106 -5.88 -1.76 -4.20
C LEU A 106 -5.48 -1.95 -5.68
N HIS A 107 -5.84 -0.97 -6.52
CA HIS A 107 -5.48 -0.97 -7.93
C HIS A 107 -3.94 -1.11 -8.13
N PRO A 108 -3.44 -1.87 -9.14
CA PRO A 108 -2.02 -2.15 -9.33
C PRO A 108 -1.12 -0.91 -9.34
N ARG A 109 -1.62 0.20 -9.89
CA ARG A 109 -0.97 1.52 -9.87
C ARG A 109 -0.63 2.02 -8.45
N ILE A 110 -1.53 1.82 -7.48
CA ILE A 110 -1.33 2.25 -6.09
C ILE A 110 -0.33 1.31 -5.41
N LYS A 111 -0.46 0.00 -5.61
CA LYS A 111 0.51 -1.00 -5.10
C LYS A 111 1.93 -0.68 -5.56
N ALA A 112 2.14 -0.47 -6.86
CA ALA A 112 3.43 -0.10 -7.41
C ALA A 112 3.98 1.23 -6.85
N ALA A 113 3.09 2.19 -6.55
CA ALA A 113 3.49 3.45 -5.93
C ALA A 113 3.92 3.26 -4.47
N LEU A 114 3.23 2.39 -3.71
CA LEU A 114 3.60 2.03 -2.34
C LEU A 114 4.92 1.26 -2.31
N GLU A 115 5.10 0.26 -3.18
CA GLU A 115 6.37 -0.48 -3.31
C GLU A 115 7.54 0.47 -3.64
N LYS A 116 7.30 1.44 -4.52
CA LYS A 116 8.31 2.47 -4.84
C LYS A 116 8.58 3.41 -3.67
N ALA A 117 7.59 3.68 -2.82
CA ALA A 117 7.75 4.50 -1.63
C ALA A 117 8.45 3.75 -0.49
N ASP A 118 8.18 2.45 -0.34
CA ASP A 118 8.77 1.56 0.66
C ASP A 118 10.18 1.13 0.29
N ALA A 119 10.54 1.15 -1.00
CA ALA A 119 11.93 1.04 -1.42
C ALA A 119 12.72 2.16 -0.73
N THR A 120 13.53 1.79 0.27
CA THR A 120 14.31 2.74 1.08
C THR A 120 15.02 3.70 0.15
N GLN A 121 14.52 4.92 0.09
CA GLN A 121 15.10 5.93 -0.76
C GLN A 121 16.42 6.34 -0.09
N LEU A 122 17.53 5.79 -0.59
CA LEU A 122 18.85 6.20 -0.15
C LEU A 122 19.05 7.65 -0.57
N VAL A 123 18.93 8.56 0.40
CA VAL A 123 19.13 10.00 0.18
C VAL A 123 20.62 10.27 0.25
N TYR A 124 21.20 10.69 -0.88
CA TYR A 124 22.57 11.18 -0.88
C TYR A 124 22.62 12.56 -0.20
N PRO A 125 23.45 12.75 0.83
CA PRO A 125 23.46 13.99 1.62
C PRO A 125 24.00 15.18 0.81
N ALA A 126 23.50 16.38 1.12
CA ALA A 126 23.96 17.61 0.47
C ALA A 126 25.41 17.94 0.83
N ASP A 127 25.78 17.71 2.10
CA ASP A 127 27.14 17.83 2.60
C ASP A 127 27.80 16.46 2.71
N ILE A 128 29.10 16.40 2.44
CA ILE A 128 29.87 15.16 2.55
C ILE A 128 30.03 14.76 4.02
N THR A 129 29.45 13.62 4.40
CA THR A 129 29.63 13.09 5.77
C THR A 129 31.05 12.53 5.96
N PRO A 130 31.54 12.37 7.20
CA PRO A 130 32.85 11.77 7.44
C PRO A 130 33.03 10.37 6.82
N GLU A 131 31.97 9.55 6.86
CA GLU A 131 31.95 8.18 6.33
C GLU A 131 32.00 8.21 4.80
N LEU A 132 31.22 9.09 4.18
CA LEU A 132 31.18 9.27 2.74
C LEU A 132 32.51 9.84 2.23
N HIS A 133 33.10 10.80 2.93
CA HIS A 133 34.44 11.31 2.66
C HIS A 133 35.47 10.19 2.69
N ARG A 134 35.41 9.30 3.69
CA ARG A 134 36.31 8.15 3.80
C ARG A 134 36.18 7.20 2.62
N VAL A 135 34.95 6.83 2.23
CA VAL A 135 34.70 5.95 1.08
C VAL A 135 35.14 6.58 -0.23
N LEU A 136 34.80 7.84 -0.47
CA LEU A 136 35.14 8.55 -1.70
C LEU A 136 36.65 8.85 -1.84
N SER A 137 37.38 8.85 -0.73
CA SER A 137 38.85 9.00 -0.73
C SER A 137 39.60 7.69 -1.05
N LEU A 138 38.91 6.56 -1.24
CA LEU A 138 39.55 5.28 -1.55
C LEU A 138 40.10 5.29 -2.98
N MET A 139 41.37 4.92 -3.10
CA MET A 139 42.05 4.79 -4.38
C MET A 139 41.64 3.51 -5.11
N CYS A 140 41.69 3.52 -6.44
CA CYS A 140 41.29 2.39 -7.27
C CYS A 140 42.00 1.07 -6.88
N PHE A 141 43.30 1.13 -6.53
CA PHE A 141 44.06 -0.06 -6.10
C PHE A 141 43.60 -0.63 -4.75
N GLN A 142 43.00 0.19 -3.86
CA GLN A 142 42.42 -0.28 -2.61
C GLN A 142 41.11 -1.06 -2.87
N LEU A 143 40.39 -0.68 -3.91
CA LEU A 143 39.08 -1.24 -4.28
C LEU A 143 39.17 -2.46 -5.20
N ALA A 144 40.30 -2.64 -5.91
CA ALA A 144 40.50 -3.74 -6.86
C ALA A 144 40.27 -5.13 -6.21
N SER A 145 40.68 -5.30 -4.95
CA SER A 145 40.49 -6.56 -4.22
C SER A 145 39.00 -6.93 -4.07
N PHE A 146 38.12 -5.96 -3.85
CA PHE A 146 36.67 -6.19 -3.78
C PHE A 146 36.11 -6.52 -5.16
N ALA A 147 36.54 -5.81 -6.22
CA ALA A 147 36.08 -6.07 -7.59
C ALA A 147 36.40 -7.51 -8.03
N HIS A 148 37.56 -8.04 -7.65
CA HIS A 148 37.92 -9.44 -7.91
C HIS A 148 37.00 -10.43 -7.18
N ILE A 149 36.63 -10.14 -5.93
CA ILE A 149 35.71 -10.97 -5.14
C ILE A 149 34.31 -10.96 -5.77
N PHE A 150 33.80 -9.79 -6.14
CA PHE A 150 32.49 -9.67 -6.78
C PHE A 150 32.46 -10.37 -8.15
N ARG A 151 33.50 -10.21 -8.96
CA ARG A 151 33.61 -10.92 -10.25
C ARG A 151 33.67 -12.43 -10.07
N ALA A 152 34.44 -12.93 -9.09
CA ALA A 152 34.47 -14.35 -8.76
C ALA A 152 33.09 -14.87 -8.32
N ALA A 153 32.29 -14.02 -7.67
CA ALA A 153 30.90 -14.29 -7.30
C ALA A 153 29.88 -14.12 -8.44
N GLY A 154 30.34 -13.87 -9.67
CA GLY A 154 29.50 -13.79 -10.87
C GLY A 154 29.08 -12.37 -11.28
N ALA A 155 29.58 -11.31 -10.64
CA ALA A 155 29.29 -9.95 -11.07
C ALA A 155 29.98 -9.62 -12.41
N GLU A 156 29.23 -9.06 -13.35
CA GLU A 156 29.76 -8.60 -14.63
C GLU A 156 30.48 -7.25 -14.47
N ILE A 157 31.77 -7.31 -14.15
CA ILE A 157 32.63 -6.13 -13.95
C ILE A 157 33.78 -6.16 -14.96
N LYS A 158 33.85 -5.15 -15.84
CA LYS A 158 34.96 -4.98 -16.79
C LYS A 158 36.29 -4.82 -16.02
N THR A 159 37.40 -5.28 -16.60
CA THR A 159 38.73 -5.26 -15.95
C THR A 159 39.43 -3.90 -16.04
N ARG A 160 38.74 -2.87 -16.52
CA ARG A 160 39.24 -1.51 -16.56
C ARG A 160 39.12 -0.91 -15.15
N ALA A 161 40.19 -0.26 -14.68
CA ALA A 161 40.29 0.22 -13.30
C ALA A 161 39.13 1.14 -12.87
N GLU A 162 38.65 1.99 -13.78
CA GLU A 162 37.52 2.89 -13.52
C GLU A 162 36.19 2.13 -13.37
N ASP A 163 35.98 1.06 -14.15
CA ASP A 163 34.77 0.23 -14.04
C ASP A 163 34.76 -0.56 -12.71
N GLU A 164 35.91 -1.08 -12.29
CA GLU A 164 36.09 -1.74 -11.00
C GLU A 164 35.88 -0.77 -9.83
N GLN A 165 36.51 0.40 -9.89
CA GLN A 165 36.35 1.45 -8.88
C GLN A 165 34.90 1.90 -8.77
N ALA A 166 34.22 2.16 -9.89
CA ALA A 166 32.84 2.63 -9.89
C ALA A 166 31.90 1.60 -9.23
N TYR A 167 32.06 0.31 -9.54
CA TYR A 167 31.25 -0.75 -8.93
C TYR A 167 31.45 -0.81 -7.42
N CYS A 168 32.71 -0.82 -6.97
CA CYS A 168 33.02 -0.89 -5.54
C CYS A 168 32.60 0.37 -4.78
N LEU A 169 32.79 1.57 -5.34
CA LEU A 169 32.32 2.81 -4.73
C LEU A 169 30.79 2.84 -4.65
N HIS A 170 30.08 2.43 -5.69
CA HIS A 170 28.62 2.35 -5.66
C HIS A 170 28.13 1.43 -4.54
N TRP A 171 28.76 0.27 -4.36
CA TRP A 171 28.47 -0.63 -3.25
C TRP A 171 28.73 0.01 -1.88
N LEU A 172 29.93 0.56 -1.65
CA LEU A 172 30.28 1.18 -0.37
C LEU A 172 29.42 2.40 -0.04
N ILE A 173 29.08 3.22 -1.02
CA ILE A 173 28.19 4.38 -0.82
C ILE A 173 26.83 3.90 -0.34
N LYS A 174 26.24 2.84 -0.91
CA LYS A 174 24.98 2.30 -0.41
C LYS A 174 25.08 1.86 1.05
N LEU A 175 26.18 1.23 1.44
CA LEU A 175 26.40 0.83 2.83
C LEU A 175 26.49 2.05 3.75
N VAL A 176 27.20 3.10 3.35
CA VAL A 176 27.25 4.37 4.10
C VAL A 176 25.87 4.98 4.24
N LEU A 177 25.09 5.05 3.17
CA LEU A 177 23.75 5.64 3.19
C LEU A 177 22.74 4.81 4.01
N THR A 178 22.98 3.51 4.15
CA THR A 178 22.08 2.61 4.89
C THR A 178 22.45 2.47 6.37
N HIS A 179 23.75 2.45 6.68
CA HIS A 179 24.25 2.07 8.02
C HIS A 179 25.02 3.18 8.74
N GLY A 180 25.27 4.33 8.10
CA GLY A 180 26.04 5.42 8.70
C GLY A 180 27.41 4.93 9.16
N GLU A 181 27.79 5.20 10.41
CA GLU A 181 29.06 4.77 11.03
C GLU A 181 29.30 3.24 10.97
N GLY A 182 28.23 2.43 10.93
CA GLY A 182 28.31 0.96 10.86
C GLY A 182 28.64 0.39 9.47
N TRP A 183 28.86 1.24 8.46
CA TRP A 183 29.07 0.78 7.07
C TRP A 183 30.25 -0.17 6.90
N ALA A 184 31.33 0.02 7.67
CA ALA A 184 32.56 -0.75 7.52
C ALA A 184 32.38 -2.19 8.03
N GLU A 185 31.74 -2.37 9.17
CA GLU A 185 31.39 -3.68 9.71
C GLU A 185 30.47 -4.42 8.74
N GLN A 186 29.46 -3.73 8.20
CA GLN A 186 28.56 -4.33 7.22
C GLN A 186 29.30 -4.75 5.93
N ALA A 187 30.24 -3.93 5.46
CA ALA A 187 31.07 -4.26 4.29
C ALA A 187 31.88 -5.53 4.51
N GLU A 188 32.46 -5.69 5.71
CA GLU A 188 33.21 -6.89 6.10
C GLU A 188 32.32 -8.13 6.14
N LEU A 189 31.11 -8.02 6.72
CA LEU A 189 30.13 -9.10 6.78
C LEU A 189 29.70 -9.57 5.38
N GLU A 190 29.39 -8.64 4.47
CA GLU A 190 29.00 -8.98 3.09
C GLU A 190 30.12 -9.69 2.33
N ILE A 191 31.36 -9.18 2.44
CA ILE A 191 32.51 -9.82 1.81
C ILE A 191 32.80 -11.20 2.41
N ALA A 192 32.68 -11.36 3.73
CA ALA A 192 32.83 -12.64 4.39
C ALA A 192 31.79 -13.66 3.90
N ALA A 193 30.52 -13.25 3.78
CA ALA A 193 29.45 -14.08 3.27
C ALA A 193 29.68 -14.50 1.81
N ILE A 194 30.12 -13.58 0.94
CA ILE A 194 30.46 -13.90 -0.46
C ILE A 194 31.62 -14.91 -0.51
N ARG A 195 32.67 -14.70 0.28
CA ARG A 195 33.81 -15.62 0.35
C ARG A 195 33.43 -17.00 0.85
N ALA A 196 32.51 -17.10 1.80
CA ALA A 196 32.00 -18.39 2.29
C ALA A 196 31.28 -19.15 1.17
N LYS A 197 30.35 -18.50 0.45
CA LYS A 197 29.66 -19.08 -0.71
C LYS A 197 30.62 -19.53 -1.81
N LEU A 198 31.66 -18.75 -2.09
CA LEU A 198 32.68 -19.10 -3.09
C LEU A 198 33.52 -20.33 -2.69
N LYS A 199 33.65 -20.63 -1.39
CA LYS A 199 34.32 -21.85 -0.93
C LYS A 199 33.44 -23.08 -1.05
N GLU A 200 32.13 -22.92 -0.82
CA GLU A 200 31.14 -24.01 -0.93
C GLU A 200 30.90 -24.43 -2.39
N SER A 201 31.06 -23.51 -3.33
CA SER A 201 30.91 -23.77 -4.77
C SER A 201 32.16 -24.34 -5.47
N LYS A 202 33.23 -24.65 -4.73
CA LYS A 202 34.48 -25.25 -5.24
C LYS A 202 34.60 -26.70 -4.81
#